data_AF-A0A1V6KA87-F1
#
_entry.id   AF-A0A1V6KA87-F1
#
_cell.length_a   1.000
_cell.length_b   1.000
_cell.length_c   1.000
_cell.angle_alpha   90.00
_cell.angle_beta   90.00
_cell.angle_gamma   90.00
#
_symmetry.space_group_name_H-M   'P 1'
#
loop_
_entity.id
_entity.type
_entity.pdbx_description
1 polymer ?
#
loop_
_entity_poly.entity_id
_entity_poly.type
_entity_poly.pdbx_seq_one_letter_code
_entity_poly.pdbx_strand_id
1 'polypeptide(L)' 'MRAVKRKITDMSVDELKGVIHEAISEDMEVWRETFEIMADNKLMEEIRRADLDKAAGKKNAFVAWDDLKNA' A
#
# COMPACT_ATOMS: atom_id res chain seq x y z
N MET A 1 -15.84 -17.32 -0.70
CA MET A 1 -15.83 -18.32 0.39
C MET A 1 -16.70 -17.82 1.54
N ARG A 2 -17.43 -18.70 2.25
CA ARG A 2 -18.14 -18.32 3.49
C ARG A 2 -17.13 -18.33 4.64
N ALA A 3 -16.85 -17.18 5.25
CA ALA A 3 -15.99 -17.10 6.43
C ALA A 3 -16.68 -17.81 7.61
N VAL A 4 -16.08 -18.89 8.11
CA VAL A 4 -16.56 -19.60 9.30
C VAL A 4 -16.06 -18.85 10.53
N LYS A 5 -16.97 -18.25 11.30
CA LYS A 5 -16.62 -17.62 12.59
C LYS A 5 -16.32 -18.71 13.62
N ARG A 6 -15.03 -18.93 13.92
CA ARG A 6 -14.56 -19.74 15.06
C ARG A 6 -14.03 -18.81 16.15
N LYS A 7 -14.17 -19.19 17.42
CA LYS A 7 -13.51 -18.47 18.52
C LYS A 7 -12.02 -18.83 18.53
N ILE A 8 -11.17 -17.85 18.80
CA ILE A 8 -9.71 -18.03 18.90
C ILE A 8 -9.35 -19.06 19.99
N THR A 9 -10.16 -19.13 21.04
CA THR A 9 -10.00 -20.09 22.15
C THR A 9 -10.13 -21.56 21.72
N ASP A 10 -10.75 -21.80 20.57
CA ASP A 10 -11.05 -23.15 20.07
C ASP A 10 -10.08 -23.57 18.96
N MET A 11 -8.98 -22.81 18.79
CA MET A 11 -7.89 -23.07 17.84
C MET A 11 -6.67 -23.60 18.56
N SER A 12 -6.01 -24.59 17.96
CA SER A 12 -4.65 -24.96 18.31
C SER A 12 -3.67 -23.83 17.95
N VAL A 13 -2.49 -23.84 18.57
CA VAL A 13 -1.43 -22.86 18.29
C VAL A 13 -1.02 -22.88 16.82
N ASP A 14 -1.00 -24.05 16.18
CA ASP A 14 -0.61 -24.17 14.78
C ASP A 14 -1.70 -23.66 13.82
N GLU A 15 -2.99 -23.88 14.14
CA GLU A 15 -4.10 -23.25 13.42
C GLU A 15 -4.05 -21.72 13.53
N LEU A 16 -3.77 -21.19 14.73
CA LEU A 16 -3.65 -19.75 14.94
C LEU A 16 -2.47 -19.14 14.16
N LYS A 17 -1.31 -19.81 14.15
CA LYS A 17 -0.16 -19.40 13.34
C LYS A 17 -0.48 -19.39 11.85
N GLY A 18 -1.22 -20.38 11.36
CA GLY A 18 -1.67 -20.45 9.97
C GLY A 18 -2.54 -19.24 9.59
N VAL A 19 -3.54 -18.92 10.40
CA VAL A 19 -4.42 -17.75 10.18
C VAL A 19 -3.64 -16.44 10.20
N ILE A 20 -2.69 -16.28 11.13
CA ILE A 20 -1.84 -15.09 11.20
C ILE A 20 -0.97 -14.97 9.93
N HIS A 21 -0.35 -16.06 9.47
CA HIS A 21 0.45 -16.05 8.25
C HIS A 21 -0.39 -15.73 7.01
N GLU A 22 -1.61 -16.26 6.92
CA GLU A 22 -2.53 -15.99 5.82
C GLU A 22 -2.93 -14.51 5.80
N ALA A 23 -3.36 -13.96 6.95
CA ALA A 23 -3.71 -12.54 7.06
C ALA A 23 -2.53 -11.61 6.72
N ILE A 24 -1.33 -11.92 7.23
CA ILE A 24 -0.12 -11.16 6.89
C ILE A 24 0.18 -11.27 5.39
N SER A 25 0.04 -12.45 4.79
CA SER A 25 0.34 -12.65 3.36
C SER A 25 -0.65 -11.91 2.46
N GLU A 26 -1.95 -11.95 2.79
CA GLU A 26 -2.98 -11.17 2.10
C GLU A 26 -2.70 -9.67 2.21
N ASP A 27 -2.35 -9.18 3.40
CA ASP A 27 -1.97 -7.78 3.59
C ASP A 27 -0.70 -7.45 2.80
N MET A 28 0.32 -8.30 2.81
CA MET A 28 1.56 -8.10 2.08
C MET A 28 1.35 -8.01 0.56
N GLU A 29 0.39 -8.74 -0.01
CA GLU A 29 0.02 -8.59 -1.42
C GLU A 29 -0.60 -7.21 -1.71
N VAL A 30 -1.44 -6.71 -0.81
CA VAL A 30 -2.05 -5.37 -0.91
C VAL A 30 -0.98 -4.28 -0.82
N TRP A 31 0.04 -4.47 0.03
CA TRP A 31 1.11 -3.48 0.24
C TRP A 31 2.28 -3.61 -0.73
N ARG A 32 2.35 -4.67 -1.56
CA ARG A 32 3.48 -4.93 -2.46
C ARG A 32 3.82 -3.74 -3.36
N GLU A 33 2.83 -3.18 -4.05
CA GLU A 33 3.05 -2.04 -4.95
C GLU A 33 3.56 -0.81 -4.19
N THR A 34 3.08 -0.61 -2.95
CA THR A 34 3.55 0.49 -2.09
C THR A 34 5.02 0.28 -1.70
N PHE A 35 5.41 -0.95 -1.36
CA PHE A 35 6.79 -1.26 -1.05
C PHE A 35 7.71 -1.13 -2.27
N GLU A 36 7.25 -1.52 -3.45
CA GLU A 36 7.99 -1.33 -4.70
C GLU A 36 8.23 0.16 -4.98
N ILE A 37 7.22 1.01 -4.82
CA ILE A 37 7.35 2.47 -4.92
C ILE A 37 8.34 3.01 -3.88
N MET A 38 8.22 2.58 -2.63
CA MET A 38 9.10 3.03 -1.53
C MET A 38 10.56 2.59 -1.71
N ALA A 39 10.80 1.46 -2.38
CA ALA A 39 12.13 0.96 -2.69
C ALA A 39 12.79 1.71 -3.86
N ASP A 40 12.00 2.33 -4.75
CA ASP A 40 12.53 3.18 -5.81
C ASP A 40 12.91 4.57 -5.25
N ASN A 41 14.19 4.70 -4.89
CA ASN A 41 14.75 5.94 -4.35
C ASN A 41 14.56 7.15 -5.27
N LYS A 42 14.59 6.95 -6.59
CA LYS A 42 14.44 8.04 -7.56
C LYS A 42 12.99 8.52 -7.57
N LEU A 43 12.05 7.59 -7.67
CA LEU A 43 10.62 7.90 -7.61
C LEU A 43 10.25 8.56 -6.27
N MET A 44 10.78 8.07 -5.15
CA MET A 44 10.58 8.67 -3.83
C MET A 44 11.19 10.08 -3.70
N GLU A 45 12.24 10.39 -4.45
CA GLU A 45 12.79 11.75 -4.51
C GLU A 45 11.89 12.68 -5.34
N GLU A 46 11.35 12.21 -6.46
CA GLU A 46 10.38 12.94 -7.29
C GLU A 46 9.08 13.23 -6.52
N ILE A 47 8.55 12.25 -5.78
CA ILE A 47 7.39 12.42 -4.89
C ILE A 47 7.66 13.53 -3.85
N ARG A 48 8.81 13.47 -3.17
CA ARG A 48 9.19 14.50 -2.17
C ARG A 48 9.30 15.90 -2.79
N ARG A 49 9.85 16.01 -4.00
CA ARG A 49 9.94 17.29 -4.72
C ARG A 49 8.56 17.83 -5.09
N ALA A 50 7.66 16.96 -5.56
CA ALA A 50 6.28 17.34 -5.87
C ALA A 50 5.53 17.84 -4.63
N ASP A 51 5.71 17.20 -3.47
CA ASP A 51 5.13 17.66 -2.20
C ASP A 51 5.64 19.04 -1.77
N LEU A 52 6.96 19.27 -1.90
CA LEU A 52 7.57 20.57 -1.59
C LEU A 52 7.07 21.67 -2.54
N ASP A 53 6.99 21.38 -3.84
CA ASP A 53 6.52 22.35 -4.83
C ASP A 53 5.03 22.66 -4.66
N LYS A 54 4.22 21.66 -4.29
CA LYS A 54 2.82 21.85 -3.90
C LYS A 54 2.70 22.74 -2.66
N ALA A 55 3.50 22.50 -1.62
CA ALA A 55 3.53 23.33 -0.42
C ALA A 55 3.98 24.78 -0.72
N ALA A 56 4.89 24.95 -1.69
CA ALA A 56 5.34 26.25 -2.18
C ALA A 56 4.35 26.93 -3.15
N GLY A 57 3.20 26.31 -3.45
CA GLY A 57 2.18 26.87 -4.34
C GLY A 57 2.55 26.90 -5.83
N LYS A 58 3.54 26.11 -6.25
CA LYS A 58 3.96 26.04 -7.66
C LYS A 58 2.97 25.19 -8.46
N LYS A 59 2.09 25.85 -9.22
CA LYS A 59 1.02 25.23 -10.02
C LYS A 59 1.51 24.28 -11.11
N ASN A 60 2.79 24.36 -11.52
CA ASN A 60 3.33 23.59 -12.63
C ASN A 60 3.97 22.26 -12.19
N ALA A 61 4.07 22.00 -10.89
CA ALA A 61 4.69 20.80 -10.34
C ALA A 61 3.72 19.65 -10.08
N PHE A 62 2.42 19.92 -10.23
CA PHE A 62 1.35 18.94 -10.10
C PHE A 62 0.55 18.95 -11.39
N VAL A 63 0.52 17.81 -12.08
CA VAL A 63 -0.41 17.56 -13.19
C VAL A 63 -1.49 16.65 -12.65
N ALA A 64 -2.75 17.04 -12.77
CA ALA A 64 -3.84 16.19 -12.31
C ALA A 64 -3.88 14.90 -13.15
N TRP A 65 -4.18 13.77 -12.51
CA TRP A 65 -4.32 12.49 -13.21
C TRP A 65 -5.30 12.56 -14.38
N ASP A 66 -6.37 13.36 -14.24
CA ASP A 66 -7.36 13.58 -15.30
C ASP A 66 -6.78 14.27 -16.55
N ASP A 67 -5.73 15.07 -16.38
CA ASP A 67 -5.01 15.72 -17.48
C ASP A 67 -4.00 14.76 -18.14
N LEU A 68 -3.42 13.83 -17.37
CA LEU A 68 -2.47 12.83 -17.86
C LEU A 68 -3.13 11.66 -18.60
N LYS A 69 -4.29 11.18 -18.14
CA LYS A 69 -4.94 9.98 -18.70
C LYS A 69 -5.52 10.18 -20.10
N ASN A 70 -5.69 11.42 -20.53
CA ASN A 70 -6.27 11.81 -21.82
C ASN A 70 -5.24 12.45 -22.77
N ALA A 71 -3.95 12.47 -22.38
CA ALA A 71 -2.85 13.05 -23.16
C ALA A 71 -2.23 12.05 -24.14
#